data_AF-A0A970VW05-F1
#
_entry.id   AF-A0A970VW05-F1
#
_cell.length_a   1.000
_cell.length_b   1.000
_cell.length_c   1.000
_cell.angle_alpha   90.00
_cell.angle_beta   90.00
_cell.angle_gamma   90.00
#
_symmetry.space_group_name_H-M   'P 1'
#
loop_
_entity.id
_entity.type
_entity.pdbx_description
1 polymer ?
#
loop_
_entity_poly.entity_id
_entity_poly.type
_entity_poly.pdbx_seq_one_letter_code
_entity_poly.pdbx_strand_id
1 'polypeptide(L)' 'MTEELKQRLSELKAQIEEANYHYYGLDDPIMTDAEYDQLMRELLAIEKQHPEWVTSDSPSQRVGGYVASQFPKVRHREPL' A
#
# COMPACT_ATOMS: atom_id res chain seq x y z
N MET A 1 -11.59 6.42 18.51
CA MET A 1 -10.50 5.43 18.41
C MET A 1 -10.47 4.75 17.04
N THR A 2 -11.43 3.90 16.65
CA THR A 2 -11.46 3.30 15.29
C THR A 2 -11.79 4.32 14.19
N GLU A 3 -12.65 5.30 14.47
CA GLU A 3 -12.99 6.36 13.52
C GLU A 3 -11.79 7.29 13.19
N GLU A 4 -10.95 7.60 14.18
CA GLU A 4 -9.72 8.39 13.97
C GLU A 4 -8.73 7.64 13.07
N LEU A 5 -8.59 6.33 13.29
CA LEU A 5 -7.74 5.47 12.46
C LEU A 5 -8.26 5.39 11.01
N LYS A 6 -9.58 5.32 10.82
CA LYS A 6 -10.22 5.38 9.50
C LYS A 6 -10.01 6.71 8.80
N GLN A 7 -10.13 7.83 9.52
CA GLN A 7 -9.81 9.15 8.97
C GLN A 7 -8.35 9.20 8.54
N ARG A 8 -7.44 8.71 9.38
CA ARG A 8 -6.01 8.66 9.05
C ARG A 8 -5.71 7.79 7.83
N LEU A 9 -6.35 6.64 7.72
CA LEU A 9 -6.28 5.78 6.54
C LEU A 9 -6.75 6.53 5.28
N SER A 10 -7.88 7.24 5.37
CA SER A 10 -8.40 8.02 4.25
C SER A 10 -7.48 9.17 3.85
N GLU A 11 -6.84 9.85 4.82
CA GLU A 11 -5.82 10.87 4.55
C GLU A 11 -4.61 10.29 3.82
N LEU A 12 -4.09 9.14 4.28
CA LEU A 12 -2.96 8.47 3.64
C LEU A 12 -3.30 8.06 2.22
N LYS A 13 -4.50 7.50 1.99
CA LYS A 13 -4.99 7.18 0.63
C LYS A 13 -5.03 8.41 -0.26
N ALA A 14 -5.56 9.53 0.25
CA ALA A 14 -5.66 10.78 -0.51
C ALA A 14 -4.28 11.34 -0.88
N GLN A 15 -3.33 11.37 0.06
CA GLN A 15 -1.96 11.84 -0.19
C GLN A 15 -1.24 10.98 -1.24
N ILE A 16 -1.40 9.66 -1.15
CA ILE A 16 -0.80 8.72 -2.11
C ILE A 16 -1.42 8.88 -3.51
N GLU A 17 -2.75 9.04 -3.60
CA GLU A 17 -3.43 9.28 -4.88
C GLU A 17 -3.05 10.64 -5.48
N GLU A 18 -2.89 11.68 -4.65
CA GLU A 18 -2.39 12.98 -5.11
C GLU A 18 -0.97 12.86 -5.66
N ALA A 19 -0.06 12.21 -4.93
CA ALA A 19 1.29 11.95 -5.41
C ALA A 19 1.29 11.15 -6.73
N ASN A 20 0.45 10.12 -6.84
CA ASN A 20 0.28 9.35 -8.09
C ASN A 20 -0.25 10.24 -9.22
N TYR A 21 -1.24 11.09 -8.96
CA TYR A 21 -1.81 12.00 -9.97
C TYR A 21 -0.76 12.99 -10.47
N HIS A 22 0.06 13.53 -9.58
CA HIS A 22 1.17 14.41 -9.93
C HIS A 22 2.27 13.69 -10.72
N TYR A 23 2.65 12.49 -10.28
CA TYR A 23 3.67 11.66 -10.94
C TYR A 23 3.23 11.21 -12.34
N TYR A 24 2.03 10.63 -12.47
CA TYR A 24 1.56 10.05 -13.73
C TYR A 24 0.81 11.03 -14.63
N GLY A 25 0.16 12.04 -14.06
CA GLY A 25 -0.70 12.98 -14.78
C GLY A 25 0.00 14.28 -15.17
N LEU A 26 0.81 14.84 -14.28
CA LEU A 26 1.46 16.14 -14.47
C LEU A 26 2.95 16.02 -14.81
N ASP A 27 3.54 14.83 -14.68
CA ASP A 27 5.00 14.61 -14.82
C ASP A 27 5.80 15.53 -13.86
N ASP A 28 5.18 15.89 -12.73
CA ASP A 28 5.70 16.82 -11.72
C ASP A 28 5.58 16.17 -10.34
N PRO A 29 6.52 15.28 -9.97
CA PRO A 29 6.46 14.56 -8.71
C PRO A 29 6.59 15.52 -7.52
N ILE A 30 5.48 15.68 -6.79
CA ILE A 30 5.43 16.50 -5.56
C ILE A 30 6.04 15.82 -4.34
N MET A 31 6.27 14.50 -4.42
CA MET A 31 6.85 13.67 -3.37
C MET A 31 7.98 12.84 -3.93
N THR A 32 8.98 12.62 -3.10
CA THR A 32 10.06 11.68 -3.40
C THR A 32 9.63 10.24 -3.14
N ASP A 33 10.28 9.28 -3.78
CA ASP A 33 10.02 7.84 -3.57
C ASP A 33 10.08 7.46 -2.08
N ALA A 34 10.97 8.09 -1.31
CA ALA A 34 11.13 7.84 0.12
C ALA A 34 9.91 8.29 0.95
N GLU A 35 9.33 9.45 0.63
CA GLU A 35 8.12 9.97 1.28
C GLU A 35 6.92 9.10 0.93
N TYR A 36 6.79 8.73 -0.35
CA TYR A 36 5.77 7.81 -0.81
C TYR A 36 5.85 6.45 -0.09
N ASP A 37 7.05 5.87 0.01
CA ASP A 37 7.30 4.63 0.73
C ASP A 37 6.96 4.73 2.23
N GLN A 38 7.14 5.90 2.82
CA GLN A 38 6.82 6.13 4.23
C GLN A 38 5.30 6.17 4.45
N LEU A 39 4.57 6.91 3.61
CA LEU A 39 3.11 6.95 3.60
C LEU A 39 2.51 5.56 3.35
N MET A 40 3.06 4.84 2.37
CA MET A 40 2.63 3.49 2.03
C MET A 40 2.87 2.50 3.18
N ARG A 41 4.01 2.61 3.88
CA ARG A 41 4.31 1.79 5.06
C ARG A 41 3.34 2.05 6.21
N GLU A 42 2.97 3.31 6.45
CA GLU A 42 1.98 3.67 7.47
C GLU A 42 0.60 3.09 7.12
N LEU A 43 0.17 3.24 5.87
CA LEU A 43 -1.10 2.69 5.38
C LEU A 43 -1.14 1.16 5.52
N LEU A 44 -0.07 0.47 5.11
CA LEU A 44 0.09 -0.99 5.29
C LEU A 44 0.08 -1.40 6.76
N ALA A 45 0.64 -0.60 7.67
CA ALA A 45 0.65 -0.90 9.10
C ALA A 45 -0.77 -0.81 9.70
N ILE A 46 -1.58 0.14 9.24
CA ILE A 46 -3.00 0.26 9.63
C ILE A 46 -3.81 -0.90 9.04
N GLU A 47 -3.64 -1.19 7.76
CA GLU A 47 -4.31 -2.29 7.07
C GLU A 47 -3.94 -3.67 7.63
N LYS A 48 -2.70 -3.87 8.09
CA LYS A 48 -2.30 -5.10 8.79
C LYS A 48 -3.00 -5.28 10.14
N GLN A 49 -3.29 -4.19 10.84
CA GLN A 49 -4.06 -4.21 12.08
C GLN A 49 -5.56 -4.39 11.81
N HIS A 50 -6.04 -3.86 10.70
CA HIS A 50 -7.45 -3.88 10.28
C HIS A 50 -7.60 -4.44 8.85
N PRO A 51 -7.45 -5.76 8.66
CA PRO A 51 -7.59 -6.39 7.34
C PRO A 51 -9.01 -6.23 6.76
N GLU A 52 -10.00 -5.95 7.62
CA GLU A 52 -11.38 -5.65 7.23
C GLU A 52 -11.55 -4.29 6.50
N TRP A 53 -10.55 -3.40 6.59
CA TRP A 53 -10.56 -2.08 5.93
C TRP A 53 -9.76 -2.06 4.63
N VAL A 54 -9.06 -3.15 4.32
CA VAL A 54 -8.36 -3.31 3.04
C VAL A 54 -9.41 -3.36 1.94
N THR A 55 -9.33 -2.40 1.03
CA THR A 55 -10.25 -2.24 -0.08
C THR A 55 -9.51 -2.48 -1.39
N SER A 56 -10.21 -3.00 -2.41
CA SER A 56 -9.59 -3.31 -3.72
C SER A 56 -9.12 -2.07 -4.48
N ASP A 57 -9.63 -0.89 -4.13
CA ASP A 57 -9.18 0.41 -4.64
C ASP A 57 -8.02 0.99 -3.82
N SER A 58 -7.54 0.30 -2.77
CA SER A 58 -6.46 0.82 -1.94
C SER A 58 -5.13 0.90 -2.69
N PRO A 59 -4.36 1.99 -2.54
CA PRO A 59 -3.04 2.12 -3.16
C PRO A 59 -2.08 0.98 -2.78
N SER A 60 -2.22 0.41 -1.57
CA SER A 60 -1.45 -0.76 -1.14
C SER A 60 -1.68 -2.00 -2.00
N GLN A 61 -2.91 -2.19 -2.51
CA GLN A 61 -3.27 -3.28 -3.41
C GLN A 61 -2.77 -3.01 -4.83
N ARG A 62 -2.78 -1.75 -5.28
CA ARG A 62 -2.22 -1.35 -6.59
C ARG A 62 -0.71 -1.47 -6.65
N VAL A 63 -0.01 -0.98 -5.64
CA VAL A 63 1.47 -0.98 -5.59
C VAL A 63 2.01 -2.38 -5.27
N GLY A 64 1.23 -3.22 -4.58
CA GLY A 64 1.61 -4.59 -4.19
C GLY A 64 1.26 -5.70 -5.17
N GLY A 65 0.57 -5.43 -6.29
CA GLY A 65 0.17 -6.47 -7.26
C GLY A 65 1.32 -7.30 -7.83
N TYR A 66 2.56 -6.79 -7.75
CA TYR A 66 3.75 -7.50 -8.19
C TYR A 66 4.46 -8.32 -7.10
N VAL A 67 4.19 -8.06 -5.80
CA VAL A 67 4.90 -8.72 -4.69
C VAL A 67 4.09 -9.90 -4.09
N ALA A 68 2.98 -10.30 -4.73
CA ALA A 68 2.30 -11.55 -4.42
C ALA A 68 3.10 -12.81 -4.83
N SER A 69 4.27 -12.67 -5.47
CA SER A 69 5.09 -13.80 -5.92
C SER A 69 6.26 -14.16 -5.01
N GLN A 70 6.53 -13.41 -3.93
CA GLN A 70 7.66 -13.70 -3.04
C GLN A 70 7.19 -14.00 -1.61
N PHE A 71 6.69 -15.22 -1.37
CA PHE A 71 6.89 -16.07 -0.16
C PHE A 71 5.63 -16.89 0.25
N PRO A 72 5.78 -18.18 0.65
CA PRO A 72 5.85 -19.30 -0.29
C PRO A 72 4.95 -20.50 0.13
N LYS A 73 4.47 -21.32 -0.82
CA LYS A 73 4.10 -22.73 -0.51
C LYS A 73 4.33 -23.65 -1.72
N VAL A 74 5.57 -24.05 -1.95
CA VAL A 74 5.82 -25.36 -2.58
C VAL A 74 6.61 -26.21 -1.60
N ARG A 75 5.86 -27.03 -0.87
CA ARG A 75 6.38 -28.18 -0.15
C ARG A 75 6.39 -29.33 -1.17
N HIS A 76 7.49 -29.54 -1.89
CA HIS A 76 7.75 -30.86 -2.46
C HIS A 76 9.03 -31.39 -1.83
N ARG A 77 8.82 -32.47 -1.08
CA ARG A 77 9.80 -33.20 -0.29
C ARG A 77 10.80 -33.82 -1.26
N GLU A 78 12.07 -33.77 -0.89
CA GLU A 78 13.19 -34.61 -1.36
C GLU A 78 12.82 -36.09 -1.62
N PRO A 79 13.71 -36.94 -2.17
CA PRO A 79 14.92 -36.73 -3.01
C PRO A 79 15.00 -37.74 -4.19
N LEU A 80 16.04 -37.63 -5.04
CA LEU A 80 16.75 -38.77 -5.64
C LEU A 80 18.25 -38.43 -5.72
#